data_AF-A0AAD1TES2-F1
#
_entry.id   AF-A0AAD1TES2-F1
#
_cell.length_a   1.000
_cell.length_b   1.000
_cell.length_c   1.000
_cell.angle_alpha   90.00
_cell.angle_beta   90.00
_cell.angle_gamma   90.00
#
_symmetry.space_group_name_H-M   'P 1'
#
loop_
_entity.id
_entity.type
_entity.pdbx_description
1 polymer ?
#
loop_
_entity_poly.entity_id
_entity_poly.type
_entity_poly.pdbx_seq_one_letter_code
_entity_poly.pdbx_strand_id
1 'polypeptide(L)'
;MSGFFSTPSKDIQERKSDNEINPVNILNINMDPSMTQESSPVPETMKEILQDQLKSLLEAQFNMLKQDMLKSLEDIKQDTNRIAISVQAMEKKLVLFDNQLGTVNETVQSLTNKTLILEHKIAALEDRSRQFNLRLRGIPEEITTEKLKDYLCSLFKEVSPETTDYQIEKFHRIRKPNIRAGLR
;
A
#
# COMPACT_ATOMS: atom_id res chain seq x y z
N MET A 1 -14.24 -5.66 18.82
CA MET A 1 -14.16 -4.26 19.27
C MET A 1 -12.69 -3.87 19.38
N SER A 2 -12.17 -3.16 18.38
CA SER A 2 -10.99 -2.29 18.49
C SER A 2 -10.86 -1.55 17.16
N GLY A 3 -11.25 -0.28 17.16
CA GLY A 3 -11.28 0.57 15.98
C GLY A 3 -9.89 1.08 15.60
N PHE A 4 -9.58 1.03 14.32
CA PHE A 4 -8.48 1.80 13.73
C PHE A 4 -9.03 3.14 13.25
N PHE A 5 -8.73 4.20 14.00
CA PHE A 5 -8.92 5.58 13.55
C PHE A 5 -7.78 5.94 12.61
N SER A 6 -8.14 6.27 11.37
CA SER A 6 -7.28 6.89 10.37
C SER A 6 -7.17 8.38 10.67
N THR A 7 -5.94 8.89 10.84
CA THR A 7 -5.66 10.33 10.83
C THR A 7 -5.41 10.79 9.39
N PRO A 8 -6.06 11.86 8.89
CA PRO A 8 -5.69 12.44 7.60
C PRO A 8 -4.46 13.34 7.76
N SER A 9 -3.44 13.07 6.95
CA SER A 9 -2.25 13.90 6.83
C SER A 9 -2.60 15.18 6.06
N LYS A 10 -2.17 16.30 6.64
CA LYS A 10 -2.32 17.67 6.14
C LYS A 10 -1.38 17.91 4.98
N ASP A 11 -1.91 18.08 3.77
CA ASP A 11 -1.22 18.78 2.68
C ASP A 11 -2.25 19.27 1.65
N ILE A 12 -2.89 20.40 1.96
CA ILE A 12 -3.47 21.28 0.95
C ILE A 12 -2.98 22.69 1.28
N GLN A 13 -1.98 23.13 0.52
CA GLN A 13 -1.47 24.48 0.55
C GLN A 13 -2.55 25.46 0.10
N GLU A 14 -2.78 26.47 0.94
CA GLU A 14 -3.61 27.65 0.71
C GLU A 14 -3.20 28.34 -0.60
N ARG A 15 -4.07 28.28 -1.60
CA ARG A 15 -4.09 29.29 -2.66
C ARG A 15 -4.73 30.55 -2.07
N LYS A 16 -3.89 31.54 -1.77
CA LYS A 16 -4.31 32.93 -1.58
C LYS A 16 -5.02 33.39 -2.87
N SER A 17 -6.33 33.60 -2.79
CA SER A 17 -7.07 34.40 -3.75
C SER A 17 -7.45 35.70 -3.04
N ASP A 18 -6.62 36.71 -3.22
CA ASP A 18 -6.97 38.10 -2.92
C ASP A 18 -8.13 38.50 -3.85
N ASN A 19 -9.34 38.50 -3.33
CA ASN A 19 -10.43 39.30 -3.89
C ASN A 19 -11.52 39.50 -2.84
N GLU A 20 -11.17 40.25 -1.79
CA GLU A 20 -12.17 40.93 -0.97
C GLU A 20 -12.85 42.01 -1.83
N ILE A 21 -14.04 41.67 -2.33
CA ILE A 21 -14.98 42.64 -2.89
C ILE A 21 -15.50 43.45 -1.70
N ASN A 22 -14.88 44.61 -1.47
CA ASN A 22 -15.36 45.63 -0.54
C ASN A 22 -16.74 46.14 -0.99
N PRO A 23 -17.79 46.05 -0.16
CA PRO A 23 -19.04 46.69 -0.48
C PRO A 23 -18.97 48.18 -0.12
N VAL A 24 -19.21 49.01 -1.13
CA VAL A 24 -19.99 50.26 -1.00
C VAL A 24 -19.30 51.39 -0.22
N ASN A 25 -18.48 52.17 -0.93
CA ASN A 25 -18.13 53.53 -0.51
C ASN A 25 -19.16 54.51 -1.10
N ILE A 26 -20.26 54.74 -0.38
CA ILE A 26 -21.26 55.76 -0.72
C ILE A 26 -20.71 57.14 -0.36
N LEU A 27 -20.41 57.92 -1.41
CA LEU A 27 -20.51 59.37 -1.52
C LEU A 27 -20.18 60.21 -0.26
N ASN A 28 -18.94 60.71 -0.19
CA ASN A 28 -18.64 61.92 0.58
C ASN A 28 -18.32 63.07 -0.39
N ILE A 29 -19.37 63.71 -0.92
CA ILE A 29 -19.26 64.96 -1.67
C ILE A 29 -19.33 66.10 -0.65
N ASN A 30 -18.18 66.61 -0.27
CA ASN A 30 -18.06 67.83 0.52
C ASN A 30 -18.38 69.01 -0.42
N MET A 31 -19.58 69.58 -0.34
CA MET A 31 -19.94 70.80 -1.07
C MET A 31 -19.59 72.03 -0.24
N ASP A 32 -18.66 72.82 -0.75
CA ASP A 32 -18.35 74.19 -0.33
C ASP A 32 -19.42 75.14 -0.90
N PRO A 33 -20.16 75.93 -0.08
CA PRO A 33 -21.24 76.78 -0.56
C PRO A 33 -20.73 78.19 -0.85
N SER A 34 -19.81 78.35 -1.80
CA SER A 34 -19.58 79.65 -2.42
C SER A 34 -18.88 79.52 -3.78
N MET A 35 -19.68 79.59 -4.85
CA MET A 35 -19.35 80.10 -6.19
C MET A 35 -20.44 79.58 -7.15
N THR A 36 -21.51 80.36 -7.28
CA THR A 36 -22.42 80.29 -8.44
C THR A 36 -21.64 80.66 -9.69
N GLN A 37 -21.08 79.65 -10.37
CA GLN A 37 -20.81 79.71 -11.79
C GLN A 37 -21.95 78.99 -12.52
N GLU A 38 -22.61 79.71 -13.41
CA GLU A 38 -23.69 79.23 -14.27
C GLU A 38 -23.25 77.97 -15.03
N SER A 39 -23.71 76.80 -14.57
CA SER A 39 -23.63 75.57 -15.36
C SER A 39 -24.76 75.59 -16.38
N SER A 40 -24.40 75.78 -17.65
CA SER A 40 -25.29 75.58 -18.80
C SER A 40 -26.05 74.24 -18.67
N PRO A 41 -27.37 74.20 -18.93
CA PRO A 41 -28.14 72.97 -18.77
C PRO A 41 -27.63 71.94 -19.76
N VAL A 42 -27.14 70.81 -19.24
CA VAL A 42 -26.90 69.62 -20.05
C VAL A 42 -28.22 69.32 -20.77
N PRO A 43 -28.25 69.32 -22.12
CA PRO A 43 -29.49 69.10 -22.86
C PRO A 43 -30.07 67.73 -22.47
N GLU A 44 -31.38 67.67 -22.18
CA GLU A 44 -32.08 66.45 -21.72
C GLU A 44 -31.79 65.22 -22.59
N THR A 45 -31.58 65.45 -23.89
CA THR A 45 -31.16 64.45 -24.87
C THR A 45 -29.84 63.76 -24.53
N MET A 46 -28.89 64.46 -23.91
CA MET A 46 -27.59 63.88 -23.53
C MET A 46 -27.68 63.01 -22.26
N LYS A 47 -28.63 63.31 -21.38
CA LYS A 47 -28.94 62.46 -20.20
C LYS A 47 -29.60 61.15 -20.60
N GLU A 48 -30.56 61.20 -21.53
CA GLU A 48 -31.21 60.00 -22.08
C GLU A 48 -30.21 59.08 -22.78
N ILE A 49 -29.34 59.64 -23.64
CA ILE A 49 -28.31 58.85 -24.34
C ILE A 49 -27.38 58.15 -23.35
N LEU A 50 -26.95 58.84 -22.29
CA LEU A 50 -26.09 58.25 -21.25
C LEU A 50 -26.80 57.16 -20.45
N GLN A 51 -28.09 57.33 -20.13
CA GLN A 51 -28.89 56.32 -19.44
C GLN A 51 -29.09 55.07 -20.30
N ASP A 52 -29.39 55.23 -21.59
CA ASP A 52 -29.55 54.10 -22.50
C ASP A 52 -28.23 53.37 -22.76
N GLN A 53 -27.12 54.10 -22.87
CA GLN A 53 -25.79 53.49 -22.99
C GLN A 53 -25.43 52.70 -21.74
N LEU A 54 -25.64 53.27 -20.55
CA LEU A 54 -25.38 52.58 -19.28
C LEU A 54 -26.24 51.31 -19.15
N LYS A 55 -27.52 51.41 -19.49
CA LYS A 55 -28.46 50.28 -19.44
C LYS A 55 -28.08 49.18 -20.41
N SER A 56 -27.72 49.52 -21.65
CA SER A 56 -27.30 48.52 -22.64
C SER A 56 -26.00 47.82 -22.24
N LEU A 57 -25.04 48.56 -21.65
CA LEU A 57 -23.80 47.99 -21.13
C LEU A 57 -24.08 47.01 -19.98
N LEU A 58 -24.98 47.38 -19.06
CA LEU A 58 -25.36 46.55 -17.92
C LEU A 58 -26.06 45.27 -18.38
N GLU A 59 -26.98 45.37 -19.34
CA GLU A 59 -27.66 44.22 -19.93
C GLU A 59 -26.67 43.30 -20.66
N ALA A 60 -25.71 43.85 -21.39
CA ALA A 60 -24.66 43.08 -22.05
C ALA A 60 -23.79 42.32 -21.03
N GLN A 61 -23.30 43.02 -19.99
CA GLN A 61 -22.52 42.42 -18.89
C GLN A 61 -23.29 41.32 -18.17
N PHE A 62 -24.57 41.56 -17.86
CA PHE A 62 -25.42 40.59 -17.19
C PHE A 62 -25.66 39.35 -18.05
N ASN A 63 -25.91 39.54 -19.35
CA ASN A 63 -26.06 38.42 -20.29
C ASN A 63 -24.77 37.63 -20.45
N MET A 64 -23.61 38.28 -20.46
CA MET A 64 -22.30 37.63 -20.50
C MET A 64 -22.07 36.79 -19.24
N LEU A 65 -22.26 37.38 -18.06
CA LEU A 65 -22.13 36.68 -16.77
C LEU A 65 -23.08 35.47 -16.70
N LYS A 66 -24.32 35.62 -17.16
CA LYS A 66 -25.28 34.53 -17.22
C LYS A 66 -24.79 33.40 -18.12
N GLN A 67 -24.22 33.70 -19.28
CA GLN A 67 -23.66 32.67 -20.15
C GLN A 67 -22.44 31.98 -19.52
N ASP A 68 -21.55 32.73 -18.90
CA ASP A 68 -20.38 32.18 -18.21
C ASP A 68 -20.79 31.25 -17.05
N MET A 69 -21.80 31.65 -16.27
CA MET A 69 -22.36 30.82 -15.21
C MET A 69 -23.00 29.53 -15.74
N LEU A 70 -23.77 29.61 -16.83
CA LEU A 70 -24.39 28.44 -17.44
C LEU A 70 -23.33 27.48 -17.99
N LYS A 71 -22.28 28.01 -18.61
CA LYS A 71 -21.16 27.22 -19.11
C LYS A 71 -20.42 26.53 -17.95
N SER A 72 -20.11 27.28 -16.89
CA SER A 72 -19.46 26.72 -15.70
C SER A 72 -20.30 25.62 -15.04
N LEU A 73 -21.62 25.78 -14.97
CA LEU A 73 -22.52 24.74 -14.46
C LEU A 73 -22.50 23.47 -15.32
N GLU A 74 -22.47 23.61 -16.63
CA GLU A 74 -22.38 22.44 -17.52
C GLU A 74 -21.02 21.75 -17.40
N ASP A 75 -19.93 22.51 -17.27
CA ASP A 75 -18.58 21.97 -17.03
C ASP A 75 -18.54 21.19 -15.70
N ILE A 76 -19.06 21.77 -14.62
CA ILE A 76 -19.14 21.10 -13.29
C ILE A 76 -19.96 19.81 -13.38
N LYS A 77 -21.08 19.82 -14.11
CA LYS A 77 -21.93 18.64 -14.30
C LYS A 77 -21.18 17.55 -15.08
N GLN A 78 -20.43 17.92 -16.11
CA GLN A 78 -19.61 16.96 -16.85
C GLN A 78 -18.51 16.35 -15.98
N ASP A 79 -17.82 17.16 -15.19
CA ASP A 79 -16.78 16.68 -14.28
C ASP A 79 -17.36 15.79 -13.17
N THR A 80 -18.52 16.14 -12.62
CA THR A 80 -19.23 15.31 -11.64
C THR A 80 -19.57 13.93 -12.22
N ASN A 81 -20.07 13.89 -13.46
CA ASN A 81 -20.35 12.63 -14.15
C ASN A 81 -19.09 11.81 -14.41
N ARG A 82 -17.99 12.44 -14.81
CA ARG A 82 -16.70 11.76 -14.99
C ARG A 82 -16.19 11.15 -13.69
N ILE A 83 -16.26 11.90 -12.59
CA ILE A 83 -15.89 11.43 -11.27
C ILE A 83 -16.77 10.23 -10.87
N ALA A 84 -18.09 10.32 -11.05
CA ALA A 84 -19.00 9.22 -10.72
C ALA A 84 -18.66 7.92 -11.48
N ILE A 85 -18.39 8.01 -12.78
CA ILE A 85 -17.97 6.85 -13.59
C ILE A 85 -16.63 6.29 -13.09
N SER A 86 -15.67 7.16 -12.80
CA SER A 86 -14.36 6.77 -12.31
C SER A 86 -14.43 6.05 -10.96
N VAL A 87 -15.24 6.57 -10.03
CA VAL A 87 -15.49 5.96 -8.72
C VAL A 87 -16.11 4.58 -8.87
N GLN A 88 -17.15 4.44 -9.70
CA GLN A 88 -17.76 3.12 -9.96
C GLN A 88 -16.77 2.11 -10.55
N ALA A 89 -15.87 2.56 -11.43
CA ALA A 89 -14.83 1.70 -11.98
C ALA A 89 -13.81 1.28 -10.91
N MET A 90 -13.45 2.19 -10.00
CA MET A 90 -12.57 1.89 -8.87
C MET A 90 -13.20 0.91 -7.88
N GLU A 91 -14.47 1.09 -7.54
CA GLU A 91 -15.22 0.17 -6.66
C GLU A 91 -15.24 -1.25 -7.23
N LYS A 92 -15.51 -1.41 -8.52
CA LYS A 92 -15.45 -2.72 -9.20
C LYS A 92 -14.07 -3.35 -9.12
N LYS A 93 -13.01 -2.57 -9.34
CA LYS A 93 -11.63 -3.06 -9.22
C LYS A 93 -11.30 -3.47 -7.79
N LEU A 94 -11.79 -2.74 -6.80
CA LEU A 94 -11.57 -3.04 -5.39
C LEU A 94 -12.21 -4.38 -5.02
N VAL A 95 -13.46 -4.63 -5.45
CA VAL A 95 -14.13 -5.93 -5.26
C VAL A 95 -13.35 -7.07 -5.91
N LEU A 96 -12.83 -6.87 -7.13
CA LEU A 96 -12.00 -7.88 -7.80
C LEU A 96 -10.70 -8.15 -7.03
N PHE A 97 -10.04 -7.11 -6.55
CA PHE A 97 -8.82 -7.26 -5.75
C PHE A 97 -9.09 -7.98 -4.43
N ASP A 98 -10.20 -7.70 -3.77
CA ASP A 98 -10.56 -8.35 -2.50
C ASP A 98 -10.81 -9.85 -2.71
N ASN A 99 -11.52 -10.21 -3.79
CA ASN A 99 -11.72 -11.61 -4.17
C ASN A 99 -10.39 -12.33 -4.50
N GLN A 100 -9.49 -11.66 -5.23
CA GLN A 100 -8.17 -12.20 -5.54
C GLN A 100 -7.34 -12.39 -4.26
N LEU A 101 -7.37 -11.43 -3.35
CA LEU A 101 -6.68 -11.50 -2.07
C LEU A 101 -7.18 -12.68 -1.22
N GLY A 102 -8.51 -12.88 -1.18
CA GLY A 102 -9.12 -14.04 -0.53
C GLY A 102 -8.61 -15.36 -1.10
N THR A 103 -8.58 -15.48 -2.43
CA THR A 103 -8.08 -16.67 -3.12
C THR A 103 -6.60 -16.91 -2.80
N VAL A 104 -5.76 -15.87 -2.85
CA VAL A 104 -4.33 -15.99 -2.52
C VAL A 104 -4.16 -16.46 -1.08
N ASN A 105 -4.89 -15.89 -0.13
CA ASN A 105 -4.80 -16.28 1.27
C ASN A 105 -5.16 -17.77 1.49
N GLU A 106 -6.21 -18.27 0.83
CA GLU A 106 -6.58 -19.69 0.87
C GLU A 106 -5.47 -20.58 0.29
N THR A 107 -4.86 -20.18 -0.83
CA THR A 107 -3.75 -20.94 -1.43
C THR A 107 -2.52 -20.99 -0.53
N VAL A 108 -2.18 -19.87 0.12
CA VAL A 108 -1.06 -19.78 1.07
C VAL A 108 -1.31 -20.72 2.24
N GLN A 109 -2.49 -20.66 2.86
CA GLN A 109 -2.84 -21.56 3.97
C GLN A 109 -2.77 -23.04 3.56
N SER A 110 -3.28 -23.39 2.38
CA SER A 110 -3.20 -24.75 1.83
C SER A 110 -1.76 -25.21 1.64
N LEU A 111 -0.89 -24.35 1.09
CA LEU A 111 0.52 -24.64 0.89
C LEU A 111 1.25 -24.78 2.22
N THR A 112 1.03 -23.89 3.18
CA THR A 112 1.63 -23.97 4.52
C THR A 112 1.27 -25.29 5.20
N ASN A 113 0.01 -25.71 5.13
CA ASN A 113 -0.42 -27.00 5.69
C ASN A 113 0.26 -28.19 5.00
N LYS A 114 0.38 -28.16 3.67
CA LYS A 114 1.09 -29.21 2.91
C LYS A 114 2.56 -29.27 3.29
N THR A 115 3.22 -28.12 3.45
CA THR A 115 4.62 -28.05 3.88
C THR A 115 4.80 -28.67 5.27
N LEU A 116 3.96 -28.31 6.24
CA LEU A 116 4.01 -28.91 7.58
C LEU A 116 3.82 -30.42 7.55
N ILE A 117 2.86 -30.91 6.75
CA ILE A 117 2.64 -32.36 6.58
C ILE A 117 3.88 -33.03 6.00
N LEU A 118 4.52 -32.41 5.00
CA LEU A 118 5.73 -32.94 4.39
C LEU A 118 6.91 -32.95 5.36
N GLU A 119 7.09 -31.89 6.14
CA GLU A 119 8.11 -31.81 7.19
C GLU A 119 7.95 -32.94 8.21
N HIS A 120 6.72 -33.16 8.71
CA HIS A 120 6.43 -34.28 9.62
C HIS A 120 6.69 -35.64 8.98
N LYS A 121 6.34 -35.82 7.70
CA LYS A 121 6.62 -37.06 6.97
C LYS A 121 8.12 -37.30 6.81
N ILE A 122 8.88 -36.26 6.49
CA ILE A 122 10.34 -36.34 6.36
C ILE A 122 10.95 -36.73 7.71
N ALA A 123 10.57 -36.05 8.79
CA ALA A 123 11.06 -36.38 10.13
C ALA A 123 10.77 -37.84 10.50
N ALA A 124 9.53 -38.31 10.28
CA ALA A 124 9.16 -39.69 10.55
C ALA A 124 9.95 -40.72 9.70
N LEU A 125 10.21 -40.40 8.43
CA LEU A 125 11.02 -41.24 7.55
C LEU A 125 12.49 -41.23 7.97
N GLU A 126 13.03 -40.09 8.39
CA GLU A 126 14.40 -40.00 8.91
C GLU A 126 14.56 -40.80 10.19
N ASP A 127 13.61 -40.70 11.12
CA ASP A 127 13.63 -41.47 12.38
C ASP A 127 13.55 -42.97 12.10
N ARG A 128 12.64 -43.41 11.22
CA ARG A 128 12.54 -44.82 10.83
C ARG A 128 13.80 -45.31 10.13
N SER A 129 14.36 -44.50 9.23
CA SER A 129 15.60 -44.82 8.52
C SER A 129 16.81 -44.92 9.46
N ARG A 130 16.80 -44.18 10.59
CA ARG A 130 17.88 -44.18 11.58
C ARG A 130 17.61 -45.07 12.78
N GLN A 131 16.46 -45.73 12.85
CA GLN A 131 16.04 -46.54 14.00
C GLN A 131 17.06 -47.62 14.39
N PHE A 132 17.74 -48.21 13.40
CA PHE A 132 18.75 -49.25 13.61
C PHE A 132 20.19 -48.74 13.51
N ASN A 133 20.38 -47.41 13.43
CA ASN A 133 21.70 -46.82 13.36
C ASN A 133 22.24 -46.54 14.77
N LEU A 134 23.35 -47.18 15.12
CA LEU A 134 24.07 -46.88 16.36
C LEU A 134 25.16 -45.83 16.12
N ARG A 135 25.19 -44.80 16.98
CA ARG A 135 26.26 -43.77 16.97
C ARG A 135 27.22 -44.01 18.12
N LEU A 136 28.44 -44.42 17.78
CA LEU A 136 29.51 -44.65 18.74
C LEU A 136 30.45 -43.43 18.79
N ARG A 137 30.85 -43.03 19.99
CA ARG A 137 31.81 -41.95 20.26
C ARG A 137 33.00 -42.51 21.05
N GLY A 138 34.16 -41.86 20.92
CA GLY A 138 35.37 -42.27 21.65
C GLY A 138 36.17 -43.39 20.97
N ILE A 139 35.82 -43.78 19.73
CA ILE A 139 36.63 -44.74 18.97
C ILE A 139 37.89 -44.03 18.44
N PRO A 140 39.11 -44.50 18.81
CA PRO A 140 40.37 -43.90 18.40
C PRO A 140 40.46 -43.71 16.87
N GLU A 141 40.99 -42.58 16.40
CA GLU A 141 41.06 -42.26 14.96
C GLU A 141 42.10 -43.12 14.22
N GLU A 142 43.07 -43.69 14.94
CA GLU A 142 44.13 -44.56 14.43
C GLU A 142 43.57 -45.87 13.84
N ILE A 143 42.37 -46.28 14.27
CA ILE A 143 41.68 -47.45 13.74
C ILE A 143 41.13 -47.10 12.36
N THR A 144 41.79 -47.63 11.33
CA THR A 144 41.36 -47.48 9.93
C THR A 144 40.00 -48.13 9.70
N THR A 145 39.28 -47.67 8.66
CA THR A 145 37.96 -48.20 8.32
C THR A 145 37.99 -49.72 8.09
N GLU A 146 39.06 -50.25 7.51
CA GLU A 146 39.23 -51.69 7.27
C GLU A 146 39.22 -52.51 8.57
N LYS A 147 39.91 -52.02 9.61
CA LYS A 147 40.01 -52.67 10.93
C LYS A 147 38.86 -52.32 11.86
N LEU A 148 38.02 -51.35 11.49
CA LEU A 148 36.93 -50.86 12.32
C LEU A 148 35.89 -51.94 12.58
N LYS A 149 35.59 -52.80 11.59
CA LYS A 149 34.63 -53.90 11.76
C LYS A 149 35.08 -54.87 12.86
N ASP A 150 36.33 -55.31 12.80
CA ASP A 150 36.89 -56.26 13.77
C ASP A 150 36.92 -55.68 15.18
N TYR A 151 37.32 -54.40 15.30
CA TYR A 151 37.29 -53.66 16.56
C TYR A 151 35.87 -53.54 17.14
N LEU A 152 34.88 -53.25 16.30
CA LEU A 152 33.47 -53.19 16.75
C LEU A 152 32.96 -54.56 17.19
N CYS A 153 33.31 -55.63 16.48
CA CYS A 153 32.95 -56.99 16.87
C CYS A 153 33.59 -57.39 18.22
N SER A 154 34.84 -57.01 18.48
CA SER A 154 35.46 -57.27 19.80
C SER A 154 34.79 -56.45 20.90
N LEU A 155 34.48 -55.18 20.64
CA LEU A 155 33.79 -54.30 21.59
C LEU A 155 32.40 -54.85 21.94
N PHE A 156 31.61 -55.26 20.94
CA PHE A 156 30.27 -55.78 21.20
C PHE A 156 30.28 -57.12 21.93
N LYS A 157 31.26 -58.00 21.64
CA LYS A 157 31.44 -59.25 22.41
C LYS A 157 31.79 -58.99 23.87
N GLU A 158 32.56 -57.94 24.16
CA GLU A 158 32.91 -57.56 25.52
C GLU A 158 31.68 -57.03 26.29
N VAL A 159 30.83 -56.23 25.62
CA VAL A 159 29.63 -55.64 26.24
C VAL A 159 28.47 -56.64 26.35
N SER A 160 28.28 -57.50 25.35
CA SER A 160 27.20 -58.49 25.29
C SER A 160 27.74 -59.83 24.79
N PRO A 161 28.33 -60.64 25.69
CA PRO A 161 28.97 -61.91 25.32
C PRO A 161 27.98 -62.99 24.87
N GLU A 162 26.70 -62.86 25.22
CA GLU A 162 25.65 -63.81 24.84
C GLU A 162 25.20 -63.66 23.37
N THR A 163 25.45 -62.50 22.75
CA THR A 163 25.06 -62.23 21.37
C THR A 163 26.21 -62.61 20.43
N THR A 164 26.00 -63.66 19.64
CA THR A 164 27.07 -64.26 18.81
C THR A 164 27.01 -63.86 17.33
N ASP A 165 25.90 -63.32 16.84
CA ASP A 165 25.75 -62.91 15.44
C ASP A 165 25.34 -61.43 15.31
N TYR A 166 26.29 -60.59 14.88
CA TYR A 166 26.07 -59.17 14.63
C TYR A 166 26.03 -58.91 13.13
N GLN A 167 24.83 -58.71 12.58
CA GLN A 167 24.65 -58.36 11.17
C GLN A 167 24.78 -56.84 10.98
N ILE A 168 25.99 -56.38 10.67
CA ILE A 168 26.27 -54.99 10.37
C ILE A 168 26.20 -54.79 8.85
N GLU A 169 25.15 -54.14 8.36
CA GLU A 169 24.99 -53.82 6.94
C GLU A 169 26.01 -52.78 6.46
N LYS A 170 26.19 -51.71 7.23
CA LYS A 170 27.08 -50.59 6.89
C LYS A 170 27.70 -49.97 8.13
N PHE A 171 28.98 -49.66 8.05
CA PHE A 171 29.70 -48.90 9.07
C PHE A 171 30.59 -47.86 8.38
N HIS A 172 30.70 -46.68 8.97
CA HIS A 172 31.54 -45.62 8.47
C HIS A 172 31.78 -44.57 9.57
N ARG A 173 32.88 -43.83 9.46
CA ARG A 173 33.07 -42.63 10.28
C ARG A 173 32.25 -41.48 9.70
N ILE A 174 31.61 -40.70 10.56
CA ILE A 174 30.90 -39.49 10.16
C ILE A 174 31.95 -38.47 9.71
N ARG A 175 31.79 -37.92 8.50
CA ARG A 175 32.70 -36.87 8.00
C ARG A 175 32.59 -35.64 8.88
N LYS A 176 33.72 -34.99 9.16
CA LYS A 176 33.72 -33.68 9.83
C LYS A 176 32.86 -32.71 8.99
N PRO A 177 31.96 -31.93 9.61
CA PRO A 177 31.14 -30.97 8.87
C PRO A 177 32.08 -30.08 8.07
N ASN A 178 31.84 -29.97 6.76
CA ASN A 178 32.56 -29.01 5.94
C ASN A 178 32.00 -27.63 6.26
N ILE A 179 32.56 -26.98 7.29
CA ILE A 179 32.27 -25.60 7.63
C ILE A 179 32.86 -24.76 6.49
N ARG A 180 32.06 -24.48 5.46
CA ARG A 180 32.39 -23.40 4.53
C ARG A 180 32.51 -22.13 5.38
N ALA A 181 33.72 -21.58 5.46
CA ALA A 181 33.96 -20.28 6.08
C ALA A 181 33.08 -19.24 5.36
N GLY A 182 32.01 -18.76 6.00
CA GLY A 182 31.19 -17.71 5.38
C GLY A 182 29.76 -17.50 5.88
N LEU A 183 29.20 -18.29 6.80
CA LEU A 183 27.94 -17.94 7.46
C LEU A 183 28.11 -17.91 8.98
N ARG A 184 28.32 -16.70 9.50
CA ARG A 184 27.98 -16.27 10.85
C ARG A 184 26.92 -15.18 10.72
#